data_AF-A0A661E1G8-F1
#
_entry.id   AF-A0A661E1G8-F1
#
_cell.length_a   1.000
_cell.length_b   1.000
_cell.length_c   1.000
_cell.angle_alpha   90.00
_cell.angle_beta   90.00
_cell.angle_gamma   90.00
#
_symmetry.space_group_name_H-M   'P 1'
#
loop_
_entity.id
_entity.type
_entity.pdbx_description
1 polymer ?
#
loop_
_entity_poly.entity_id
_entity_poly.type
_entity_poly.pdbx_seq_one_letter_code
_entity_poly.pdbx_strand_id
1 'polypeptide(L)'
;MSGTLSKQHLRELRNRIEIIPLIADVLEIITKTHDGRFRFMCPQCHDFDTAVNTDTNLARCFRCERNFNPIDMVMTVKRYSFMQAVRFLEPVLHRVVAHTENKDRIHSENHRTYA
;
A
#
# COMPACT_ATOMS: atom_id res chain seq x y z
N MET A 1 16.25 -15.83 -12.81
CA MET A 1 15.64 -16.73 -11.80
C MET A 1 14.16 -16.36 -11.67
N SER A 2 13.27 -17.27 -12.05
CA SER A 2 11.82 -17.14 -11.82
C SER A 2 11.48 -18.04 -10.64
N GLY A 3 11.56 -17.48 -9.43
CA GLY A 3 10.99 -18.13 -8.25
C GLY A 3 9.48 -17.90 -8.28
N THR A 4 8.69 -18.96 -8.15
CA THR A 4 7.23 -18.85 -8.03
C THR A 4 6.88 -18.06 -6.78
N LEU A 5 6.11 -16.98 -6.92
CA LEU A 5 5.62 -16.21 -5.77
C LEU A 5 4.49 -16.98 -5.08
N SER A 6 4.58 -17.11 -3.75
CA SER A 6 3.54 -17.79 -2.97
C SER A 6 2.28 -16.92 -2.86
N LYS A 7 1.10 -17.54 -2.76
CA LYS A 7 -0.17 -16.84 -2.54
C LYS A 7 -0.13 -15.99 -1.26
N GLN A 8 0.55 -16.49 -0.23
CA GLN A 8 0.72 -15.78 1.04
C GLN A 8 1.55 -14.51 0.86
N HIS A 9 2.66 -14.58 0.14
CA HIS A 9 3.50 -13.42 -0.12
C HIS A 9 2.75 -12.34 -0.92
N LEU A 10 1.99 -12.74 -1.95
CA LEU A 10 1.12 -11.81 -2.69
C LEU A 10 0.00 -11.21 -1.83
N ARG A 11 -0.50 -11.95 -0.83
CA ARG A 11 -1.48 -11.42 0.13
C ARG A 11 -0.83 -10.38 1.05
N GLU A 12 0.40 -10.59 1.49
CA GLU A 12 1.13 -9.64 2.32
C GLU A 12 1.44 -8.34 1.59
N LEU A 13 1.93 -8.42 0.35
CA LEU A 13 2.17 -7.22 -0.48
C LEU A 13 0.89 -6.39 -0.68
N ARG A 14 -0.27 -7.05 -0.83
CA ARG A 14 -1.56 -6.36 -1.03
C ARG A 14 -2.16 -5.78 0.24
N ASN A 15 -1.92 -6.39 1.40
CA ASN A 15 -2.70 -6.09 2.61
C ASN A 15 -1.88 -5.54 3.78
N ARG A 16 -0.56 -5.76 3.81
CA ARG A 16 0.30 -5.20 4.87
C ARG A 16 0.88 -3.83 4.50
N ILE A 17 0.99 -3.51 3.21
CA ILE A 17 1.44 -2.20 2.76
C ILE A 17 0.22 -1.28 2.72
N GLU A 18 0.14 -0.32 3.64
CA GLU A 18 -0.95 0.65 3.69
C GLU A 18 -0.99 1.47 2.39
N ILE A 19 -2.16 1.49 1.74
CA ILE A 19 -2.28 2.09 0.41
C ILE A 19 -2.20 3.61 0.43
N ILE A 20 -2.60 4.28 1.53
CA ILE A 20 -2.52 5.76 1.64
C ILE A 20 -1.06 6.23 1.63
N PRO A 21 -0.17 5.78 2.54
CA PRO A 21 1.26 6.13 2.47
C PRO A 21 1.93 5.68 1.18
N LEU A 22 1.53 4.53 0.61
CA LEU A 22 2.04 4.11 -0.69
C LEU A 22 1.71 5.12 -1.79
N ILE A 23 0.46 5.62 -1.83
CA ILE A 23 0.01 6.61 -2.80
C ILE A 23 0.72 7.96 -2.59
N ALA A 24 0.72 8.45 -1.35
CA ALA A 24 1.14 9.82 -1.02
C ALA A 24 2.67 9.96 -0.95
N ASP A 25 3.34 9.03 -0.28
CA ASP A 25 4.74 9.21 0.14
C ASP A 25 5.72 8.42 -0.72
N VAL A 26 5.29 7.26 -1.25
CA VAL A 26 6.17 6.37 -2.04
C VAL A 26 6.01 6.58 -3.54
N LEU A 27 4.76 6.72 -3.99
CA LEU A 27 4.44 6.97 -5.40
C LEU A 27 4.32 8.46 -5.72
N GLU A 28 4.24 9.30 -4.69
CA GLU A 28 4.17 10.76 -4.81
C GLU A 28 3.06 11.23 -5.76
N ILE A 29 1.93 10.50 -5.76
CA ILE A 29 0.76 10.90 -6.54
C ILE A 29 0.20 12.18 -5.94
N ILE A 30 -0.27 13.10 -6.77
CA ILE A 30 -0.94 14.32 -6.29
C ILE A 30 -2.16 13.92 -5.45
N THR A 31 -2.18 14.36 -4.20
CA THR A 31 -3.29 14.13 -3.27
C THR A 31 -3.94 15.44 -2.85
N LYS A 32 -5.16 15.34 -2.34
CA LYS A 32 -5.86 16.44 -1.67
C LYS A 32 -6.84 15.90 -0.65
N THR A 33 -7.23 16.74 0.30
CA THR A 33 -8.32 16.46 1.20
C THR A 33 -9.58 17.16 0.70
N HIS A 34 -10.68 16.43 0.57
CA HIS A 34 -12.00 16.97 0.21
C HIS A 34 -13.07 16.34 1.10
N ASP A 35 -13.86 17.16 1.78
CA ASP A 35 -14.86 16.73 2.78
C ASP A 35 -14.28 15.76 3.84
N GLY A 36 -13.08 16.08 4.34
CA GLY A 36 -12.38 15.24 5.33
C GLY A 36 -11.89 13.89 4.81
N ARG A 37 -12.00 13.63 3.50
CA ARG A 37 -11.56 12.36 2.88
C ARG A 37 -10.28 12.55 2.07
N PHE A 38 -9.40 11.56 2.16
CA PHE A 38 -8.23 11.44 1.29
C PHE A 38 -8.66 11.18 -0.15
N ARG A 39 -8.24 12.07 -1.06
CA ARG A 39 -8.43 11.96 -2.50
C ARG A 39 -7.06 11.97 -3.17
N PHE A 40 -6.90 11.15 -4.19
CA PHE A 40 -5.71 11.11 -5.04
C PHE A 40 -6.10 11.33 -6.51
N MET A 41 -5.20 11.89 -7.31
CA MET A 41 -5.37 11.96 -8.75
C MET A 41 -5.26 10.55 -9.31
N CYS A 42 -6.33 10.03 -9.91
CA CYS A 42 -6.34 8.70 -10.49
C CYS A 42 -5.26 8.61 -11.59
N PRO A 43 -4.32 7.66 -11.51
CA PRO A 43 -3.23 7.56 -12.50
C PRO A 43 -3.67 7.02 -13.87
N GLN A 44 -4.97 6.71 -14.06
CA GLN A 44 -5.52 6.23 -15.32
C GLN A 44 -6.34 7.29 -16.05
N CYS A 45 -7.14 8.08 -15.32
CA CYS A 45 -8.03 9.07 -15.92
C CYS A 45 -7.77 10.51 -15.45
N HIS A 46 -6.83 10.70 -14.53
CA HIS A 46 -6.43 12.00 -13.95
C HIS A 46 -7.53 12.76 -13.20
N ASP A 47 -8.66 12.12 -12.91
CA ASP A 47 -9.72 12.66 -12.06
C ASP A 47 -9.41 12.44 -10.56
N PHE A 48 -10.01 13.26 -9.69
CA PHE A 48 -9.89 13.16 -8.24
C PHE A 48 -11.10 12.52 -7.56
N ASP A 49 -12.12 12.09 -8.31
CA ASP A 49 -13.22 11.32 -7.74
C ASP A 49 -12.76 9.89 -7.39
N THR A 50 -12.01 9.81 -6.30
CA THR A 50 -11.34 8.61 -5.81
C THR A 50 -11.60 8.43 -4.32
N ALA A 51 -11.52 7.21 -3.80
CA ALA A 51 -11.57 6.97 -2.36
C ALA A 51 -10.66 5.82 -1.99
N VAL A 52 -10.31 5.75 -0.71
CA VAL A 52 -9.64 4.60 -0.11
C VAL A 52 -10.56 4.01 0.96
N ASN A 53 -10.74 2.70 0.92
CA ASN A 53 -11.30 1.92 2.02
C ASN A 53 -10.13 1.29 2.78
N THR A 54 -9.84 1.80 3.97
CA THR A 54 -8.74 1.34 4.83
C THR A 54 -8.98 -0.05 5.39
N ASP A 55 -10.23 -0.46 5.62
CA ASP A 55 -10.57 -1.78 6.17
C ASP A 55 -10.24 -2.92 5.21
N THR A 56 -10.28 -2.63 3.90
CA THR A 56 -9.96 -3.59 2.83
C THR A 56 -8.65 -3.29 2.10
N ASN A 57 -7.97 -2.19 2.46
CA ASN A 57 -6.77 -1.67 1.82
C ASN A 57 -6.90 -1.50 0.28
N LEU A 58 -8.07 -1.04 -0.15
CA LEU A 58 -8.40 -0.83 -1.56
C LEU A 58 -8.63 0.65 -1.85
N ALA A 59 -8.03 1.12 -2.94
CA ALA A 59 -8.33 2.41 -3.53
C ALA A 59 -9.26 2.22 -4.73
N ARG A 60 -10.16 3.16 -4.98
CA ARG A 60 -11.06 3.15 -6.13
C ARG A 60 -11.09 4.53 -6.77
N CYS A 61 -11.15 4.55 -8.11
CA CYS A 61 -11.60 5.72 -8.85
C CYS A 61 -13.03 5.47 -9.32
N PHE A 62 -13.94 6.38 -8.99
CA PHE A 62 -15.34 6.28 -9.40
C PHE A 62 -15.54 6.75 -10.84
N ARG A 63 -14.67 7.65 -11.34
CA ARG A 63 -14.73 8.12 -12.73
C ARG A 63 -14.41 7.04 -13.75
N CYS A 64 -13.35 6.25 -13.54
CA CYS A 64 -12.96 5.16 -14.44
C CYS A 64 -13.29 3.76 -13.92
N GLU A 65 -13.98 3.68 -12.78
CA GLU A 65 -14.47 2.46 -12.14
C GLU A 65 -13.39 1.43 -11.77
N ARG A 66 -12.12 1.82 -11.74
CA ARG A 66 -11.01 0.93 -11.40
C ARG A 66 -10.76 0.88 -9.90
N ASN A 67 -10.56 -0.34 -9.41
CA ASN A 67 -10.03 -0.61 -8.08
C ASN A 67 -8.52 -0.83 -8.18
N PHE A 68 -7.79 -0.45 -7.14
CA PHE A 68 -6.36 -0.62 -7.01
C PHE A 68 -6.06 -1.19 -5.62
N ASN A 69 -5.39 -2.34 -5.59
CA ASN A 69 -4.57 -2.72 -4.45
C ASN A 69 -3.15 -2.13 -4.62
N PRO A 70 -2.24 -2.26 -3.63
CA PRO A 70 -0.86 -1.79 -3.73
C PRO A 70 -0.10 -2.21 -5.00
N ILE A 71 -0.24 -3.46 -5.43
CA ILE A 71 0.40 -3.98 -6.65
C ILE A 71 -0.19 -3.29 -7.89
N ASP A 72 -1.51 -3.21 -8.00
CA ASP A 72 -2.19 -2.58 -9.14
C ASP A 72 -1.80 -1.10 -9.27
N MET A 73 -1.66 -0.41 -8.13
CA MET A 73 -1.27 1.00 -8.08
C MET A 73 0.16 1.18 -8.62
N VAL A 74 1.12 0.38 -8.17
CA VAL A 74 2.52 0.43 -8.67
C VAL A 74 2.60 0.08 -10.15
N MET A 75 1.92 -0.99 -10.57
CA MET A 75 1.86 -1.39 -11.99
C MET A 75 1.36 -0.24 -12.86
N THR A 76 0.29 0.43 -12.41
CA THR A 76 -0.32 1.54 -13.13
C THR A 76 0.59 2.76 -13.19
N VAL A 77 1.09 3.24 -12.05
CA VAL A 77 1.85 4.50 -11.95
C VAL A 77 3.21 4.37 -12.61
N LYS A 78 3.93 3.27 -12.36
CA LYS A 78 5.28 3.05 -12.87
C LYS A 78 5.29 2.36 -14.24
N ARG A 79 4.13 1.96 -14.77
CA ARG A 79 3.97 1.17 -16.01
C ARG A 79 4.78 -0.13 -15.96
N TYR A 80 4.80 -0.74 -14.79
CA TYR A 80 5.56 -1.95 -14.50
C TYR A 80 4.76 -3.21 -14.84
N SER A 81 5.48 -4.23 -15.33
CA SER A 81 4.96 -5.60 -15.29
C SER A 81 4.70 -6.03 -13.85
N PHE A 82 3.86 -7.05 -13.67
CA PHE A 82 3.56 -7.61 -12.35
C PHE A 82 4.82 -7.92 -11.52
N MET A 83 5.82 -8.59 -12.12
CA MET A 83 7.05 -8.94 -11.42
C MET A 83 7.93 -7.73 -11.07
N GLN A 84 7.88 -6.66 -11.87
CA GLN A 84 8.56 -5.41 -11.52
C GLN A 84 7.87 -4.71 -10.35
N ALA A 85 6.54 -4.71 -10.31
CA ALA A 85 5.78 -4.14 -9.19
C ALA A 85 5.98 -4.92 -7.89
N VAL A 86 6.03 -6.25 -7.94
CA VAL A 86 6.36 -7.09 -6.78
C VAL A 86 7.73 -6.73 -6.22
N ARG A 87 8.78 -6.72 -7.08
CA ARG A 87 10.14 -6.35 -6.65
C ARG A 87 10.25 -4.93 -6.11
N PHE A 88 9.44 -4.01 -6.62
CA PHE A 88 9.38 -2.64 -6.10
C PHE A 88 8.79 -2.59 -4.69
N LEU A 89 7.79 -3.42 -4.40
CA LEU A 89 7.08 -3.43 -3.11
C LEU A 89 7.80 -4.28 -2.04
N GLU A 90 8.66 -5.22 -2.41
CA GLU A 90 9.42 -6.05 -1.46
C GLU A 90 10.18 -5.24 -0.39
N PRO A 91 10.99 -4.22 -0.73
CA PRO A 91 11.66 -3.39 0.28
C PRO A 91 10.71 -2.58 1.16
N VAL A 92 9.53 -2.23 0.65
CA VAL A 92 8.50 -1.51 1.41
C VAL A 92 7.89 -2.44 2.45
N LEU A 93 7.53 -3.67 2.05
CA LEU A 93 7.02 -4.70 2.95
C LEU A 93 8.01 -5.03 4.07
N HIS A 94 9.30 -5.19 3.75
CA HIS A 94 10.33 -5.48 4.75
C HIS A 94 10.44 -4.39 5.82
N ARG A 95 10.35 -3.10 5.43
CA ARG A 95 10.35 -2.00 6.40
C ARG A 95 9.12 -2.07 7.32
N VAL A 96 7.93 -2.29 6.75
CA VAL A 96 6.68 -2.41 7.53
C VAL A 96 6.76 -3.55 8.54
N VAL A 97 7.23 -4.73 8.11
CA VAL A 97 7.38 -5.89 8.99
C VAL A 97 8.39 -5.62 10.11
N ALA A 98 9.58 -5.10 9.78
CA ALA A 98 10.61 -4.80 10.78
C ALA A 98 10.14 -3.76 11.81
N HIS A 99 9.40 -2.73 11.40
CA HIS A 99 8.82 -1.75 12.32
C HIS A 99 7.75 -2.36 13.23
N THR A 100 6.93 -3.28 12.71
CA THR A 100 5.89 -3.96 13.49
C THR A 100 6.53 -4.86 14.56
N GLU A 101 7.51 -5.68 14.18
CA GLU A 101 8.23 -6.56 15.11
C GLU A 101 8.96 -5.78 16.21
N ASN A 102 9.59 -4.65 15.87
CA ASN A 102 10.27 -3.80 16.85
C ASN A 102 9.28 -3.17 17.85
N LYS A 103 8.10 -2.73 17.38
CA LYS A 103 7.06 -2.17 18.25
C LYS A 103 6.53 -3.22 19.24
N ASP A 104 6.31 -4.44 18.77
CA ASP A 104 5.82 -5.54 19.60
C ASP A 104 6.85 -5.94 20.66
N ARG A 105 8.14 -5.99 20.30
CA ARG A 105 9.24 -6.24 21.24
C ARG A 105 9.29 -5.19 22.35
N ILE A 106 9.32 -3.90 22.00
CA ILE A 106 9.34 -2.79 22.97
C ILE A 106 8.12 -2.86 23.90
N HIS A 107 6.93 -3.14 23.36
CA HIS A 107 5.72 -3.27 24.17
C HIS A 107 5.80 -4.45 25.16
N SER A 108 6.32 -5.60 24.72
CA SER A 108 6.49 -6.78 25.57
C SER A 108 7.54 -6.61 26.67
N GLU A 109 8.62 -5.87 26.39
CA GLU A 109 9.68 -5.54 27.37
C GLU A 109 9.20 -4.52 28.41
N ASN A 110 8.42 -3.52 27.97
CA ASN A 110 7.80 -2.55 28.88
C ASN A 110 6.82 -3.25 29.83
N HIS A 111 6.04 -4.24 29.37
CA HIS A 111 5.09 -4.96 30.23
C HIS A 111 5.76 -5.86 31.29
N ARG A 112 7.01 -6.30 31.06
CA ARG A 112 7.80 -7.08 32.05
C ARG A 112 8.48 -6.24 33.11
N THR A 113 8.72 -4.95 32.86
CA THR A 113 9.44 -4.06 33.78
C THR A 113 8.52 -3.45 34.87
N TYR A 114 7.20 -3.60 34.72
CA TYR A 114 6.19 -3.10 35.67
C TYR A 114 5.38 -4.22 36.36
N ALA A 115 5.86 -5.47 36.31
CA ALA A 115 5.30 -6.63 37.01
C ALA A 115 6.31 -7.15 38.04
#